data_AF-A0A965VNS3-F1
#
_entry.id   AF-A0A965VNS3-F1
#
_cell.length_a   1.000
_cell.length_b   1.000
_cell.length_c   1.000
_cell.angle_alpha   90.00
_cell.angle_beta   90.00
_cell.angle_gamma   90.00
#
_symmetry.space_group_name_H-M   'P 1'
#
loop_
_entity.id
_entity.type
_entity.pdbx_description
1 polymer ?
#
loop_
_entity_poly.entity_id
_entity_poly.type
_entity_poly.pdbx_seq_one_letter_code
_entity_poly.pdbx_strand_id
1 'polypeptide(L)'
;MTNRYDVDQLLLIEKFNPSKVFTCIYFDTKSKFHYAKRFVIETQTLKNKFLFIKEGEGNEVKYMSSQAEPVVILRSGKKKTEWIETSVAMHETYDITGWKAVGTKIAADDLKEIAPVQPASEQGETPLLF
;
A
#
# COMPACT_ATOMS: atom_id res chain seq x y z
N MET A 1 0.63 -18.77 23.41
CA MET A 1 0.67 -19.06 21.95
C MET A 1 1.41 -17.90 21.29
N THR A 2 2.51 -18.18 20.59
CA THR A 2 3.36 -17.17 19.94
C THR A 2 3.02 -17.14 18.46
N ASN A 3 2.52 -16.01 17.94
CA ASN A 3 2.37 -15.82 16.50
C ASN A 3 3.76 -15.57 15.91
N ARG A 4 4.25 -16.49 15.06
CA ARG A 4 5.52 -16.33 14.35
C ARG A 4 5.26 -15.76 12.97
N TYR A 5 5.77 -14.57 12.72
CA TYR A 5 5.73 -13.91 11.41
C TYR A 5 7.10 -14.02 10.75
N ASP A 6 7.10 -14.19 9.43
CA ASP A 6 8.32 -14.07 8.64
C ASP A 6 8.62 -12.58 8.47
N VAL A 7 9.72 -12.11 9.07
CA VAL A 7 10.09 -10.69 9.11
C VAL A 7 10.37 -10.17 7.70
N ASP A 8 10.91 -11.01 6.82
CA ASP A 8 11.25 -10.64 5.45
C ASP A 8 10.01 -10.44 4.57
N GLN A 9 8.87 -11.03 4.98
CA GLN A 9 7.57 -10.90 4.31
C GLN A 9 6.62 -9.94 5.04
N LEU A 10 7.08 -9.30 6.12
CA LEU A 10 6.27 -8.41 6.94
C LEU A 10 6.39 -6.98 6.43
N LEU A 11 5.31 -6.46 5.84
CA LEU A 11 5.26 -5.08 5.38
C LEU A 11 4.76 -4.12 6.48
N LEU A 12 3.71 -4.51 7.21
CA LEU A 12 3.10 -3.70 8.26
C LEU A 12 2.50 -4.58 9.35
N ILE A 13 2.73 -4.23 10.61
CA ILE A 13 2.07 -4.82 11.77
C ILE A 13 1.56 -3.71 12.68
N GLU A 14 0.26 -3.71 12.95
CA GLU A 14 -0.38 -2.71 13.79
C GLU A 14 -1.64 -3.28 14.47
N LYS A 15 -2.13 -2.58 15.50
CA LYS A 15 -3.37 -2.94 16.17
C LYS A 15 -4.56 -2.71 15.24
N PHE A 16 -5.43 -3.72 15.11
CA PHE A 16 -6.60 -3.65 14.25
C PHE A 16 -7.55 -2.51 14.67
N ASN A 17 -7.98 -1.72 13.70
CA ASN A 17 -9.02 -0.70 13.83
C ASN A 17 -10.00 -0.85 12.65
N PRO A 18 -11.30 -1.15 12.92
CA PRO A 18 -12.28 -1.43 11.89
C PRO A 18 -12.67 -0.21 11.04
N SER A 19 -12.36 1.01 11.46
CA SER A 19 -12.60 2.22 10.68
C SER A 19 -11.38 2.68 9.90
N LYS A 20 -10.25 1.97 10.01
CA LYS A 20 -8.99 2.39 9.42
C LYS A 20 -8.95 2.05 7.93
N VAL A 21 -8.60 3.06 7.15
CA VAL A 21 -8.47 2.96 5.70
C VAL A 21 -7.01 2.63 5.37
N PHE A 22 -6.83 1.59 4.57
CA PHE A 22 -5.54 1.20 4.03
C PHE A 22 -5.45 1.66 2.59
N THR A 23 -4.29 2.19 2.23
CA THR A 23 -3.92 2.53 0.85
C THR A 23 -2.85 1.56 0.40
N CYS A 24 -3.06 0.90 -0.73
CA CYS A 24 -2.11 -0.05 -1.31
C CYS A 24 -1.85 0.28 -2.78
N ILE A 25 -0.59 0.17 -3.19
CA ILE A 25 -0.19 0.10 -4.59
C ILE A 25 0.49 -1.25 -4.83
N TYR A 26 0.04 -1.97 -5.85
CA TYR A 26 0.59 -3.27 -6.20
C TYR A 26 0.74 -3.41 -7.71
N PHE A 27 1.64 -4.28 -8.14
CA PHE A 27 1.84 -4.66 -9.53
C PHE A 27 1.16 -5.99 -9.82
N ASP A 28 0.37 -6.03 -10.89
CA ASP A 28 -0.19 -7.27 -11.42
C ASP A 28 0.62 -7.70 -12.64
N THR A 29 1.36 -8.80 -12.49
CA THR A 29 2.26 -9.33 -13.52
C THR A 29 1.50 -9.81 -14.75
N LYS A 30 0.23 -10.23 -14.60
CA LYS A 30 -0.60 -10.69 -15.72
C LYS A 30 -1.02 -9.52 -16.62
N SER A 31 -1.44 -8.41 -16.01
CA SER A 31 -1.90 -7.24 -16.75
C SER A 31 -0.77 -6.25 -17.07
N LYS A 32 0.40 -6.37 -16.42
CA LYS A 32 1.55 -5.47 -16.54
C LYS A 32 1.22 -4.02 -16.17
N PHE A 33 0.31 -3.86 -15.20
CA PHE A 33 -0.09 -2.57 -14.67
C PHE A 33 0.05 -2.51 -13.15
N HIS A 34 0.32 -1.30 -12.68
CA HIS A 34 0.22 -0.93 -11.27
C HIS A 34 -1.21 -0.48 -10.96
N TYR A 35 -1.72 -0.93 -9.83
CA TYR A 35 -3.04 -0.59 -9.32
C TYR A 35 -2.93 0.07 -7.96
N ALA A 36 -3.72 1.13 -7.75
CA ALA A 36 -3.96 1.74 -6.46
C ALA A 36 -5.34 1.34 -5.94
N LYS A 37 -5.43 1.02 -4.65
CA LYS A 37 -6.71 0.76 -3.98
C LYS A 37 -6.69 1.31 -2.57
N ARG A 38 -7.82 1.92 -2.18
CA ARG A 38 -8.12 2.28 -0.80
C ARG A 38 -9.25 1.40 -0.29
N PHE A 39 -9.12 0.87 0.91
CA PHE A 39 -10.10 -0.07 1.46
C PHE A 39 -10.05 -0.14 2.99
N VAL A 40 -11.15 -0.62 3.57
CA VAL A 40 -11.24 -0.97 5.00
C VAL A 40 -11.24 -2.49 5.13
N ILE A 41 -10.59 -3.02 6.17
CA ILE A 41 -10.60 -4.45 6.44
C ILE A 41 -11.91 -4.81 7.15
N GLU A 42 -12.76 -5.58 6.48
CA GLU A 42 -14.10 -5.96 6.99
C GLU A 42 -14.11 -7.32 7.72
N THR A 43 -13.04 -8.11 7.59
CA THR A 43 -12.97 -9.45 8.20
C THR A 43 -12.52 -9.36 9.66
N GLN A 44 -13.27 -10.03 10.54
CA GLN A 44 -12.94 -10.19 11.96
C GLN A 44 -12.40 -11.59 12.28
N THR A 45 -12.29 -12.46 11.27
CA THR A 45 -11.87 -13.84 11.46
C THR A 45 -10.38 -13.90 11.74
N LEU A 46 -10.03 -14.20 12.98
CA LEU A 46 -8.64 -14.38 13.41
C LEU A 46 -8.06 -15.68 12.88
N LYS A 47 -6.72 -15.76 12.83
CA LYS A 47 -5.94 -16.97 12.47
C LYS A 47 -6.12 -17.46 11.03
N ASN A 48 -6.84 -16.72 10.18
CA ASN A 48 -6.93 -16.99 8.76
C ASN A 48 -6.17 -15.92 7.97
N LYS A 49 -5.44 -16.34 6.94
CA LYS A 49 -4.81 -15.44 5.98
C LYS A 49 -5.80 -15.12 4.88
N PHE A 50 -5.87 -13.85 4.50
CA PHE A 50 -6.72 -13.39 3.41
C PHE A 50 -5.88 -12.64 2.39
N LEU A 51 -6.15 -12.88 1.12
CA LEU A 51 -5.57 -12.10 0.04
C LEU A 51 -6.48 -10.92 -0.28
N PHE A 52 -5.89 -9.73 -0.32
CA PHE A 52 -6.55 -8.50 -0.71
C PHE A 52 -6.12 -8.05 -2.12
N ILE A 53 -5.07 -8.63 -2.69
CA ILE A 53 -4.75 -8.50 -4.12
C ILE A 53 -5.08 -9.81 -4.83
N LYS A 54 -5.21 -9.75 -6.15
CA LYS A 54 -5.48 -10.92 -6.96
C LYS A 54 -4.32 -11.92 -6.88
N GLU A 55 -4.66 -13.20 -6.76
CA GLU A 55 -3.70 -14.30 -6.90
C GLU A 55 -3.03 -14.28 -8.28
N GLY A 56 -1.71 -14.42 -8.29
CA GLY A 56 -0.91 -14.44 -9.51
C GLY A 56 0.56 -14.56 -9.16
N GLU A 57 1.27 -15.41 -9.90
CA GLU A 57 2.72 -15.53 -9.77
C GLU A 57 3.39 -14.20 -10.13
N GLY A 58 4.23 -13.70 -9.22
CA GLY A 58 4.91 -12.41 -9.37
C GLY A 58 4.04 -11.18 -9.14
N ASN A 59 2.80 -11.33 -8.64
CA ASN A 59 2.05 -10.17 -8.14
C ASN A 59 2.69 -9.70 -6.83
N GLU A 60 2.91 -8.39 -6.71
CA GLU A 60 3.70 -7.84 -5.61
C GLU A 60 3.12 -6.52 -5.13
N VAL A 61 3.02 -6.36 -3.80
CA VAL A 61 2.69 -5.09 -3.17
C VAL A 61 3.94 -4.20 -3.19
N LYS A 62 3.84 -3.04 -3.84
CA LYS A 62 4.94 -2.08 -3.95
C LYS A 62 4.89 -1.00 -2.87
N TYR A 63 3.70 -0.72 -2.35
CA TYR A 63 3.49 0.25 -1.28
C TYR A 63 2.23 -0.07 -0.50
N MET A 64 2.26 0.16 0.80
CA MET A 64 1.08 0.08 1.67
C MET A 64 1.23 1.08 2.81
N SER A 65 0.14 1.76 3.14
CA SER A 65 0.06 2.72 4.22
C SER A 65 -1.30 2.66 4.89
N SER A 66 -1.31 2.94 6.19
CA SER A 66 -2.51 3.06 7.02
C SER A 66 -2.76 4.51 7.46
N GLN A 67 -2.02 5.47 6.89
CA GLN A 67 -2.23 6.91 7.10
C GLN A 67 -3.58 7.36 6.52
N ALA A 68 -4.20 8.35 7.17
CA ALA A 68 -5.50 8.90 6.74
C ALA A 68 -5.40 9.64 5.40
N GLU A 69 -4.33 10.41 5.23
CA GLU A 69 -4.07 11.27 4.08
C GLU A 69 -2.73 10.93 3.41
N PRO A 70 -2.57 9.72 2.85
CA PRO A 70 -1.30 9.33 2.26
C PRO A 70 -1.06 10.08 0.94
N VAL A 71 0.09 10.72 0.84
CA VAL A 71 0.58 11.34 -0.39
C VAL A 71 1.81 10.56 -0.85
N VAL A 72 1.88 10.24 -2.14
CA VAL A 72 2.98 9.47 -2.73
C VAL A 72 3.54 10.18 -3.95
N ILE A 73 4.86 10.10 -4.13
CA ILE A 73 5.53 10.49 -5.36
C ILE A 73 5.73 9.22 -6.18
N LEU A 74 5.14 9.21 -7.38
CA LEU A 74 5.31 8.18 -8.38
C LEU A 74 6.41 8.62 -9.35
N ARG A 75 7.45 7.81 -9.49
CA ARG A 75 8.53 8.06 -10.47
C ARG A 75 8.46 7.06 -11.61
N SER A 76 8.13 7.54 -12.80
CA SER A 76 8.04 6.73 -14.01
C SER A 76 9.08 7.14 -15.04
N GLY A 77 9.70 6.16 -15.71
CA GLY A 77 10.63 6.43 -16.80
C GLY A 77 11.54 5.25 -17.14
N LYS A 78 12.15 5.30 -18.34
CA LYS A 78 13.03 4.23 -18.83
C LYS A 78 14.44 4.30 -18.23
N LYS A 79 14.94 5.52 -17.99
CA LYS A 79 16.26 5.80 -17.39
C LYS A 79 16.07 6.72 -16.19
N LYS A 80 16.91 6.56 -15.16
CA LYS A 80 16.85 7.39 -13.94
C LYS A 80 16.90 8.90 -14.21
N THR A 81 17.66 9.32 -15.23
CA THR A 81 17.79 10.74 -15.62
C THR A 81 16.52 11.32 -16.27
N GLU A 82 15.62 10.47 -16.74
CA GLU A 82 14.39 10.84 -17.46
C GLU A 82 13.13 10.53 -16.63
N TRP A 83 13.28 10.36 -15.30
CA TRP A 83 12.15 10.11 -14.43
C TRP A 83 11.23 11.32 -14.37
N ILE A 84 9.95 11.06 -14.65
CA ILE A 84 8.87 12.01 -14.40
C ILE A 84 8.34 11.72 -13.01
N GLU A 85 8.36 12.73 -12.15
CA GLU A 85 7.80 12.66 -10.80
C GLU A 85 6.37 13.20 -10.80
N THR A 86 5.45 12.42 -10.25
CA THR A 86 4.05 12.81 -10.07
C THR A 86 3.68 12.65 -8.61
N SER A 87 3.37 13.76 -7.93
CA SER A 87 2.82 13.73 -6.58
C SER A 87 1.32 13.46 -6.62
N VAL A 88 0.86 12.44 -5.89
CA VAL A 88 -0.54 12.02 -5.86
C VAL A 88 -1.02 11.97 -4.42
N ALA A 89 -2.02 12.80 -4.10
CA ALA A 89 -2.78 12.69 -2.86
C ALA A 89 -3.76 11.52 -3.00
N MET A 90 -3.40 10.37 -2.44
CA MET A 90 -4.16 9.13 -2.62
C MET A 90 -5.56 9.24 -2.03
N HIS A 91 -5.70 10.03 -0.96
CA HIS A 91 -6.98 10.20 -0.27
C HIS A 91 -8.02 11.01 -1.06
N GLU A 92 -7.56 11.93 -1.90
CA GLU A 92 -8.41 12.74 -2.79
C GLU A 92 -8.62 12.06 -4.14
N THR A 93 -7.61 11.34 -4.63
CA THR A 93 -7.62 10.80 -6.01
C THR A 93 -8.41 9.50 -6.12
N TYR A 94 -8.44 8.68 -5.06
CA TYR A 94 -9.05 7.35 -5.09
C TYR A 94 -10.09 7.19 -3.99
N ASP A 95 -11.27 6.71 -4.36
CA ASP A 95 -12.33 6.38 -3.41
C ASP A 95 -12.01 5.10 -2.62
N ILE A 96 -12.66 4.99 -1.47
CA ILE A 96 -12.65 3.77 -0.66
C ILE A 96 -13.51 2.72 -1.37
N THR A 97 -12.87 1.60 -1.69
CA THR A 97 -13.49 0.43 -2.33
C THR A 97 -13.47 -0.76 -1.39
N GLY A 98 -14.18 -1.83 -1.75
CA GLY A 98 -14.12 -3.09 -1.00
C GLY A 98 -12.72 -3.70 -0.99
N TRP A 99 -12.34 -4.34 0.11
CA TRP A 99 -10.98 -4.90 0.27
C TRP A 99 -10.63 -6.02 -0.73
N LYS A 100 -11.62 -6.64 -1.38
CA LYS A 100 -11.44 -7.60 -2.48
C LYS A 100 -11.44 -6.98 -3.88
N ALA A 101 -11.69 -5.67 -3.99
CA ALA A 101 -11.67 -4.98 -5.28
C ALA A 101 -10.24 -4.93 -5.84
N VAL A 102 -10.14 -4.91 -7.17
CA VAL A 102 -8.88 -4.76 -7.91
C VAL A 102 -8.28 -3.37 -7.67
N GLY A 103 -9.12 -2.33 -7.64
CA GLY A 103 -8.66 -0.94 -7.56
C GLY A 103 -8.51 -0.29 -8.94
N THR A 104 -7.90 0.89 -8.94
CA THR A 104 -7.75 1.75 -10.12
C THR A 104 -6.37 1.58 -10.72
N LYS A 105 -6.29 1.44 -12.04
CA LYS A 105 -5.02 1.40 -12.77
C LYS A 105 -4.34 2.78 -12.72
N ILE A 106 -3.08 2.82 -12.31
CA ILE A 106 -2.34 4.09 -12.13
C ILE A 106 -1.15 4.25 -13.08
N ALA A 107 -0.49 3.15 -13.46
CA ALA A 107 0.69 3.18 -14.32
C ALA A 107 0.93 1.82 -14.99
N ALA A 108 1.75 1.78 -16.04
CA ALA A 108 2.24 0.56 -16.64
C ALA A 108 3.51 0.07 -15.92
N ASP A 109 4.30 -0.77 -16.57
CA ASP A 109 5.60 -1.27 -16.09
C ASP A 109 6.72 -0.19 -16.02
N ASP A 110 6.40 1.03 -16.45
CA ASP A 110 7.33 2.16 -16.44
C ASP A 110 7.45 2.85 -15.07
N LEU A 111 6.53 2.59 -14.13
CA LEU A 111 6.65 3.01 -12.74
C LEU A 111 7.81 2.26 -12.06
N LYS A 112 8.83 3.01 -11.64
CA LYS A 112 10.06 2.44 -11.06
C LYS A 112 10.17 2.65 -9.56
N GLU A 113 9.59 3.73 -9.06
CA GLU A 113 9.67 4.05 -7.63
C GLU A 113 8.37 4.67 -7.13
N ILE A 114 8.05 4.32 -5.88
CA ILE A 114 6.96 4.90 -5.10
C ILE A 114 7.58 5.39 -3.80
N ALA A 115 7.62 6.70 -3.60
CA ALA A 115 8.15 7.31 -2.39
C ALA A 115 7.00 7.91 -1.56
N PRO A 116 6.81 7.53 -0.29
CA PRO A 116 5.86 8.21 0.57
C PRO A 116 6.33 9.64 0.85
N VAL A 117 5.41 10.59 0.74
CA VAL A 117 5.61 11.94 1.27
C VAL A 117 5.13 11.89 2.71
N GLN A 118 6.07 11.94 3.65
CA GLN A 118 5.69 12.04 5.06
C GLN A 118 5.02 13.40 5.28
N PRO A 119 3.79 13.46 5.81
CA PRO A 119 3.27 14.71 6.32
C PRO A 119 4.14 15.16 7.49
N ALA A 120 4.35 16.47 7.63
CA ALA A 120 5.25 17.07 8.63
C ALA A 120 4.84 16.82 10.10
N SER A 121 3.77 16.06 10.33
CA SER A 121 3.17 15.84 11.64
C SER A 121 2.74 14.38 11.80
N GLU A 122 3.70 13.49 11.99
CA GLU A 122 3.50 12.21 12.68
C GLU A 122 4.87 11.67 13.14
N GLN A 123 5.51 12.42 14.04
CA GLN A 123 6.41 11.82 15.03
C GLN A 123 5.53 10.96 15.96
N GLY A 124 5.31 9.71 15.57
CA GLY A 124 4.75 8.72 16.47
C GLY A 124 5.72 8.51 17.63
N GLU A 125 5.29 8.91 18.83
CA GLU A 125 5.92 8.72 20.12
C GLU A 125 6.69 7.40 20.18
N THR A 126 8.02 7.48 20.26
CA THR A 126 8.79 6.38 20.81
C THR A 126 8.40 6.33 22.30
N PRO A 127 7.80 5.24 22.82
CA PRO A 127 7.62 5.16 24.25
C PRO A 127 9.01 5.16 24.85
N LEU A 128 9.32 6.17 25.66
CA LEU A 128 10.48 6.13 26.54
C LEU A 128 10.27 4.93 27.46
N LEU A 129 10.97 3.83 27.17
CA LEU A 129 11.17 2.78 28.15
C LEU A 129 12.07 3.38 29.23
N PHE A 130 11.54 3.43 30.45
CA PHE A 130 12.25 3.80 31.67
C PHE A 130 13.57 3.04 31.81
#